data_AF-A0A484WDR0-F1
#
_entry.id   AF-A0A484WDR0-F1
#
_cell.length_a   1.000
_cell.length_b   1.000
_cell.length_c   1.000
_cell.angle_alpha   90.00
_cell.angle_beta   90.00
_cell.angle_gamma   90.00
#
_symmetry.space_group_name_H-M   'P 1'
#
loop_
_entity.id
_entity.type
_entity.pdbx_description
1 polymer ?
#
loop_
_entity_poly.entity_id
_entity_poly.type
_entity_poly.pdbx_seq_one_letter_code
_entity_poly.pdbx_strand_id
1 'polypeptide(L)'
;MSKAILSRSSRPSLSPGGRYVTWARKNLFSSWGNSLLTVVCLWLMWELLPPLLNWALLQANWTGTTREDCTKAGACWVFIHQRFGQFMYGLYPHEQRWRINLALAIGLFSIAVMFWKKVPHRGRYIACWAVVYPAVVWVLLYGGFLGLERVETRQWGGLTLTLIIASVGIAGALPWGDFARTGTALHHAGGARALRYFY
;
A
#
# COMPACT_ATOMS: atom_id res chain seq x y z
N MET A 1 18.70 -18.79 -55.20
CA MET A 1 17.74 -17.92 -54.47
C MET A 1 16.63 -18.80 -53.90
N SER A 2 16.59 -19.03 -52.58
CA SER A 2 15.39 -19.55 -51.90
C SER A 2 15.37 -19.02 -50.47
N LYS A 3 14.42 -18.12 -50.21
CA LYS A 3 14.17 -17.49 -48.91
C LYS A 3 13.57 -18.53 -47.97
N ALA A 4 14.21 -18.76 -46.83
CA ALA A 4 13.59 -19.47 -45.71
C ALA A 4 12.45 -18.62 -45.15
N ILE A 5 11.21 -19.07 -45.33
CA ILE A 5 10.01 -18.45 -44.78
C ILE A 5 9.97 -18.77 -43.28
N LEU A 6 10.27 -17.76 -42.45
CA LEU A 6 10.00 -17.79 -41.02
C LEU A 6 8.48 -17.83 -40.81
N SER A 7 7.94 -18.99 -40.50
CA SER A 7 6.59 -19.13 -39.96
C SER A 7 6.52 -18.42 -38.61
N ARG A 8 5.94 -17.21 -38.60
CA ARG A 8 5.63 -16.49 -37.36
C ARG A 8 4.43 -17.19 -36.73
N SER A 9 4.69 -18.04 -35.73
CA SER A 9 3.64 -18.64 -34.90
C SER A 9 2.80 -17.53 -34.27
N SER A 10 1.62 -17.29 -34.85
CA SER A 10 0.60 -16.41 -34.30
C SER A 10 0.04 -17.05 -33.04
N ARG A 11 0.53 -16.65 -31.86
CA ARG A 11 -0.13 -16.98 -30.59
C ARG A 11 -1.55 -16.40 -30.65
N PRO A 12 -2.60 -17.20 -30.44
CA PRO A 12 -3.96 -16.67 -30.46
C PRO A 12 -4.10 -15.61 -29.38
N SER A 13 -4.56 -14.42 -29.78
CA SER A 13 -4.92 -13.35 -28.85
C SER A 13 -6.15 -13.79 -28.06
N LEU A 14 -5.95 -14.41 -26.89
CA LEU A 14 -7.06 -14.68 -25.98
C LEU A 14 -7.74 -13.36 -25.61
N SER A 15 -9.07 -13.31 -25.79
CA SER A 15 -9.93 -12.26 -25.26
C SER A 15 -9.62 -12.00 -23.78
N PRO A 16 -9.75 -10.74 -23.28
CA PRO A 16 -9.50 -10.43 -21.88
C PRO A 16 -10.22 -11.40 -20.93
N GLY A 17 -11.46 -11.79 -21.23
CA GLY A 17 -12.24 -12.78 -20.47
C GLY A 17 -11.63 -14.18 -20.45
N GLY A 18 -11.12 -14.65 -21.60
CA GLY A 18 -10.47 -15.96 -21.71
C GLY A 18 -9.18 -16.06 -20.88
N ARG A 19 -8.49 -14.93 -20.66
CA ARG A 19 -7.29 -14.85 -19.82
C ARG A 19 -7.62 -15.08 -18.34
N TYR A 20 -8.68 -14.47 -17.83
CA TYR A 20 -9.12 -14.64 -16.44
C TYR A 20 -9.63 -16.05 -16.16
N VAL A 21 -10.41 -16.63 -17.07
CA VAL A 21 -10.91 -18.00 -16.93
C VAL A 21 -9.79 -19.03 -16.98
N THR A 22 -8.83 -18.86 -17.89
CA THR A 22 -7.64 -19.74 -17.99
C THR A 22 -6.74 -19.59 -16.76
N TRP A 23 -6.61 -18.39 -16.21
CA TRP A 23 -5.88 -18.15 -14.95
C TRP A 23 -6.58 -18.80 -13.76
N ALA A 24 -7.90 -18.67 -13.64
CA ALA A 24 -8.67 -19.24 -12.55
C ALA A 24 -8.59 -20.77 -12.54
N ARG A 25 -8.72 -21.42 -13.71
CA ARG A 25 -8.54 -22.88 -13.83
C ARG A 25 -7.12 -23.33 -13.44
N LYS A 26 -6.09 -22.56 -13.80
CA LYS A 26 -4.70 -22.90 -13.50
C LYS A 26 -4.29 -22.64 -12.04
N ASN A 27 -4.94 -21.71 -11.33
CA ASN A 27 -4.54 -21.32 -9.97
C ASN A 27 -5.51 -21.82 -8.90
N LEU A 28 -6.83 -21.65 -9.08
CA LEU A 28 -7.83 -22.04 -8.07
C LEU A 28 -8.23 -23.51 -8.19
N PHE A 29 -8.30 -24.05 -9.42
CA PHE A 29 -8.76 -25.42 -9.70
C PHE A 29 -7.64 -26.34 -10.20
N SER A 30 -6.40 -26.10 -9.76
CA SER A 30 -5.21 -26.84 -10.20
C SER A 30 -5.15 -28.29 -9.71
N SER A 31 -5.79 -28.56 -8.57
CA SER A 31 -5.87 -29.89 -7.96
C SER A 31 -7.26 -30.11 -7.36
N TRP A 32 -7.63 -31.37 -7.09
CA TRP A 32 -8.90 -31.70 -6.46
C TRP A 32 -9.04 -31.07 -5.06
N GLY A 33 -7.95 -31.03 -4.28
CA GLY A 33 -7.90 -30.36 -2.97
C GLY A 33 -8.10 -28.85 -3.07
N ASN A 34 -7.44 -28.19 -4.04
CA ASN A 34 -7.61 -26.74 -4.25
C ASN A 34 -9.02 -26.38 -4.73
N SER A 35 -9.62 -27.27 -5.54
CA SER A 35 -11.00 -27.12 -6.01
C SER A 35 -11.99 -27.20 -4.84
N LEU A 36 -11.84 -28.20 -3.96
CA LEU A 36 -12.68 -28.34 -2.76
C LEU A 36 -12.50 -27.15 -1.81
N LEU A 37 -11.26 -26.75 -1.54
CA LEU A 37 -10.96 -25.60 -0.69
C LEU A 37 -11.58 -24.31 -1.26
N THR A 38 -11.48 -24.10 -2.57
CA THR A 38 -12.08 -22.94 -3.24
C THR A 38 -13.60 -22.92 -3.07
N VAL A 39 -14.27 -24.05 -3.28
CA VAL A 39 -15.73 -24.15 -3.11
C VAL A 39 -16.14 -23.92 -1.65
N VAL A 40 -15.40 -24.49 -0.70
CA VAL A 40 -15.64 -24.28 0.74
C VAL A 40 -15.45 -22.81 1.12
N CYS A 41 -14.38 -22.16 0.64
CA CYS A 41 -14.16 -20.73 0.89
C CYS A 41 -15.29 -19.88 0.29
N LEU A 42 -15.76 -20.18 -0.92
CA LEU A 42 -16.87 -19.46 -1.53
C LEU A 42 -18.18 -19.68 -0.76
N TRP A 43 -18.43 -20.90 -0.29
CA TRP A 43 -19.58 -21.22 0.55
C TRP A 43 -19.54 -20.47 1.90
N LEU A 44 -18.39 -20.47 2.57
CA LEU A 44 -18.18 -19.71 3.82
C LEU A 44 -18.34 -18.20 3.59
N MET A 45 -17.81 -17.67 2.49
CA MET A 45 -18.01 -16.27 2.13
C MET A 45 -19.49 -15.96 1.90
N TRP A 46 -20.22 -16.85 1.23
CA TRP A 46 -21.65 -16.68 0.99
C TRP A 46 -22.47 -16.71 2.28
N GLU A 47 -22.10 -17.54 3.25
CA GLU A 47 -22.81 -17.60 4.53
C GLU A 47 -22.45 -16.41 5.43
N LEU A 48 -21.19 -15.94 5.40
CA LEU A 48 -20.69 -14.93 6.33
C LEU A 48 -20.87 -13.48 5.82
N LEU A 49 -20.68 -13.21 4.53
CA LEU A 49 -20.72 -11.83 4.00
C LEU A 49 -22.11 -11.19 4.11
N PRO A 50 -23.21 -11.83 3.68
CA PRO A 50 -24.54 -11.21 3.73
C PRO A 50 -24.99 -10.78 5.13
N PRO A 51 -24.90 -11.62 6.19
CA PRO A 51 -25.29 -11.17 7.53
C PRO A 51 -24.33 -10.11 8.08
N LEU A 52 -23.03 -10.19 7.77
CA LEU A 52 -22.05 -9.19 8.19
C LEU A 52 -22.34 -7.83 7.54
N LEU A 53 -22.63 -7.79 6.24
CA LEU A 53 -22.97 -6.57 5.51
C LEU A 53 -24.31 -6.00 5.97
N ASN A 54 -25.30 -6.86 6.24
CA ASN A 54 -26.58 -6.43 6.77
C ASN A 54 -26.41 -5.77 8.14
N TRP A 55 -25.62 -6.37 9.03
CA TRP A 55 -25.32 -5.80 10.35
C TRP A 55 -24.47 -4.52 10.28
N ALA A 56 -23.43 -4.51 9.43
CA ALA A 56 -22.45 -3.43 9.36
C ALA A 56 -22.93 -2.19 8.60
N LEU A 57 -23.83 -2.35 7.62
CA LEU A 57 -24.26 -1.26 6.74
C LEU A 57 -25.77 -1.01 6.77
N LEU A 58 -26.58 -2.07 6.61
CA LEU A 58 -28.04 -1.93 6.40
C LEU A 58 -28.79 -1.66 7.70
N GLN A 59 -28.43 -2.33 8.78
CA GLN A 59 -29.03 -2.17 10.12
C GLN A 59 -28.22 -1.21 11.01
N ALA A 60 -27.22 -0.55 10.45
CA ALA A 60 -26.26 0.21 11.22
C ALA A 60 -26.82 1.56 11.66
N ASN A 61 -26.46 2.00 12.87
CA ASN A 61 -26.90 3.29 13.41
C ASN A 61 -25.89 4.36 12.97
N TRP A 62 -26.30 5.20 12.02
CA TRP A 62 -25.47 6.24 11.40
C TRP A 62 -25.52 7.59 12.12
N THR A 63 -26.66 7.92 12.73
CA THR A 63 -26.92 9.22 13.35
C THR A 63 -27.23 9.07 14.84
N GLY A 64 -26.51 9.82 15.67
CA GLY A 64 -26.66 9.82 17.13
C GLY A 64 -25.53 10.60 17.79
N THR A 65 -25.71 11.00 19.04
CA THR A 65 -24.69 11.74 19.81
C THR A 65 -24.17 10.93 20.99
N THR A 66 -24.95 9.94 21.45
CA THR A 66 -24.61 9.11 22.61
C THR A 66 -24.55 7.63 22.25
N ARG A 67 -23.94 6.82 23.15
CA ARG A 67 -23.88 5.35 23.00
C ARG A 67 -25.26 4.70 23.15
N GLU A 68 -26.17 5.38 23.85
CA GLU A 68 -27.52 4.90 24.14
C GLU A 68 -28.43 4.95 22.91
N ASP A 69 -28.08 5.81 21.94
CA ASP A 69 -28.78 5.92 20.64
C ASP A 69 -28.50 4.73 19.70
N CYS A 70 -27.56 3.84 20.05
CA CYS A 70 -27.22 2.68 19.23
C CYS A 70 -28.08 1.46 19.57
N THR A 71 -28.90 1.01 18.62
CA THR A 71 -29.66 -0.24 18.72
C THR A 71 -28.74 -1.47 18.69
N LYS A 72 -29.11 -2.54 19.42
CA LYS A 72 -28.35 -3.83 19.42
C LYS A 72 -28.45 -4.60 18.09
N ALA A 73 -29.29 -4.15 17.16
CA ALA A 73 -29.58 -4.83 15.90
C ALA A 73 -28.50 -4.65 14.83
N GLY A 74 -27.64 -3.63 14.95
CA GLY A 74 -26.61 -3.32 13.95
C GLY A 74 -25.36 -2.67 14.52
N ALA A 75 -24.40 -2.39 13.65
CA ALA A 75 -23.16 -1.73 14.02
C ALA A 75 -23.40 -0.26 14.45
N CYS A 76 -22.67 0.19 15.48
CA CYS A 76 -22.77 1.55 16.01
C CYS A 76 -21.71 2.46 15.34
N TRP A 77 -22.01 3.00 14.16
CA TRP A 77 -21.11 3.94 13.47
C TRP A 77 -20.99 5.28 14.19
N VAL A 78 -21.99 5.67 14.98
CA VAL A 78 -21.95 6.86 15.85
C VAL A 78 -20.70 6.87 16.73
N PHE A 79 -20.36 5.74 17.37
CA PHE A 79 -19.18 5.64 18.22
C PHE A 79 -17.88 5.84 17.42
N ILE A 80 -17.81 5.23 16.23
CA ILE A 80 -16.65 5.36 15.33
C ILE A 80 -16.48 6.81 14.90
N HIS A 81 -17.56 7.50 14.54
CA HIS A 81 -17.52 8.90 14.12
C HIS A 81 -17.07 9.83 15.27
N GLN A 82 -17.62 9.64 16.47
CA GLN A 82 -17.25 10.44 17.66
C GLN A 82 -15.79 10.22 18.07
N ARG A 83 -15.25 9.00 17.90
CA ARG A 83 -13.86 8.65 18.23
C ARG A 83 -12.90 8.69 17.04
N PHE A 84 -13.37 9.11 15.86
CA PHE A 84 -12.58 9.08 14.62
C PHE A 84 -11.27 9.87 14.75
N GLY A 85 -11.32 11.05 15.39
CA GLY A 85 -10.14 11.85 15.65
C GLY A 85 -9.07 11.12 16.48
N GLN A 86 -9.49 10.28 17.43
CA GLN A 86 -8.58 9.49 18.27
C GLN A 86 -8.00 8.30 17.49
N PHE A 87 -8.76 7.68 16.58
CA PHE A 87 -8.22 6.65 15.68
C PHE A 87 -7.21 7.22 14.68
N MET A 88 -7.45 8.42 14.16
CA MET A 88 -6.57 9.07 13.17
C MET A 88 -5.30 9.64 13.78
N TYR A 89 -5.41 10.36 14.90
CA TYR A 89 -4.31 11.14 15.50
C TYR A 89 -3.82 10.59 16.86
N GLY A 90 -4.41 9.52 17.39
CA GLY A 90 -4.04 8.98 18.70
C GLY A 90 -4.45 9.92 19.85
N LEU A 91 -3.59 10.05 20.85
CA LEU A 91 -3.76 10.96 21.99
C LEU A 91 -3.20 12.37 21.73
N TYR A 92 -2.93 12.71 20.46
CA TYR A 92 -2.32 13.99 20.11
C TYR A 92 -3.28 15.16 20.38
N PRO A 93 -2.82 16.24 21.05
CA PRO A 93 -3.66 17.38 21.41
C PRO A 93 -4.29 18.03 20.18
N HIS A 94 -5.56 18.40 20.28
CA HIS A 94 -6.37 18.89 19.17
C HIS A 94 -5.76 20.11 18.48
N GLU A 95 -5.22 21.05 19.26
CA GLU A 95 -4.62 22.29 18.76
C GLU A 95 -3.34 22.06 17.96
N GLN A 96 -2.64 20.95 18.17
CA GLN A 96 -1.38 20.68 17.51
C GLN A 96 -1.53 19.72 16.31
N ARG A 97 -2.75 19.21 16.03
CA ARG A 97 -3.01 18.27 14.92
C ARG A 97 -2.59 18.80 13.55
N TRP A 98 -2.54 20.12 13.38
CA TRP A 98 -2.04 20.74 12.15
C TRP A 98 -0.59 20.30 11.83
N ARG A 99 0.24 20.00 12.83
CA ARG A 99 1.61 19.50 12.64
C ARG A 99 1.61 18.14 11.94
N ILE A 100 0.71 17.24 12.35
CA ILE A 100 0.54 15.92 11.73
C ILE A 100 -0.03 16.06 10.31
N ASN A 101 -1.03 16.92 10.12
CA ASN A 101 -1.61 17.17 8.81
C ASN A 101 -0.58 17.76 7.83
N LEU A 102 0.28 18.66 8.32
CA LEU A 102 1.37 19.23 7.53
C LEU A 102 2.41 18.17 7.18
N ALA A 103 2.81 17.32 8.13
CA ALA A 103 3.70 16.18 7.85
C ALA A 103 3.13 15.27 6.75
N LEU A 104 1.84 14.95 6.83
CA LEU A 104 1.15 14.11 5.86
C LEU A 104 1.04 14.78 4.48
N ALA A 105 0.72 16.07 4.44
CA ALA A 105 0.68 16.85 3.21
C ALA A 105 2.05 16.94 2.52
N ILE A 106 3.13 17.20 3.29
CA ILE A 106 4.51 17.20 2.77
C ILE A 106 4.88 15.81 2.24
N GLY A 107 4.49 14.74 2.94
CA GLY A 107 4.72 13.37 2.50
C GLY A 107 4.04 13.06 1.18
N LEU A 108 2.73 13.36 1.10
CA LEU A 108 1.93 13.13 -0.10
C LEU A 108 2.44 13.95 -1.29
N PHE A 109 2.76 15.23 -1.06
CA PHE A 109 3.33 16.09 -2.09
C PHE A 109 4.67 15.56 -2.59
N SER A 110 5.56 15.17 -1.68
CA SER A 110 6.86 14.60 -2.04
C SER A 110 6.72 13.30 -2.86
N ILE A 111 5.80 12.42 -2.47
CA ILE A 111 5.49 11.19 -3.21
C ILE A 111 4.95 11.53 -4.60
N ALA A 112 4.04 12.49 -4.72
CA ALA A 112 3.53 12.94 -6.01
C ALA A 112 4.65 13.48 -6.93
N VAL A 113 5.60 14.24 -6.39
CA VAL A 113 6.79 14.69 -7.13
C VAL A 113 7.67 13.51 -7.55
N MET A 114 7.83 12.48 -6.72
CA MET A 114 8.60 11.27 -7.06
C MET A 114 8.00 10.48 -8.23
N PHE A 115 6.68 10.51 -8.40
CA PHE A 115 6.02 9.87 -9.55
C PHE A 115 6.14 10.66 -10.86
N TRP A 116 6.69 11.88 -10.81
CA TRP A 116 6.91 12.67 -12.02
C TRP A 116 8.06 12.07 -12.84
N LYS A 117 7.75 11.57 -14.04
CA LYS A 117 8.71 10.88 -14.94
C LYS A 117 9.94 11.70 -15.36
N LYS A 118 9.99 13.00 -15.08
CA LYS A 118 11.05 13.92 -15.56
C LYS A 118 12.22 14.10 -14.59
N VAL A 119 12.25 13.44 -13.43
CA VAL A 119 13.31 13.66 -12.43
C VAL A 119 14.57 12.86 -12.78
N PRO A 120 15.71 13.51 -13.13
CA PRO A 120 16.98 12.81 -13.32
C PRO A 120 17.47 12.24 -11.97
N HIS A 121 18.10 11.06 -11.98
CA HIS A 121 18.61 10.37 -10.78
C HIS A 121 17.57 10.04 -9.68
N ARG A 122 16.34 9.66 -10.08
CA ARG A 122 15.24 9.27 -9.17
C ARG A 122 15.66 8.42 -7.96
N GLY A 123 16.54 7.43 -8.14
CA GLY A 123 16.96 6.53 -7.06
C GLY A 123 17.73 7.24 -5.94
N ARG A 124 18.59 8.22 -6.28
CA ARG A 124 19.32 9.02 -5.29
C ARG A 124 18.41 10.00 -4.56
N TYR A 125 17.47 10.61 -5.29
CA TYR A 125 16.47 11.50 -4.70
C TYR A 125 15.59 10.75 -3.69
N ILE A 126 15.09 9.57 -4.06
CA ILE A 126 14.29 8.72 -3.17
C ILE A 126 15.11 8.28 -1.95
N ALA A 127 16.38 7.91 -2.13
CA ALA A 127 17.25 7.52 -1.02
C ALA A 127 17.50 8.68 -0.03
N CYS A 128 17.76 9.89 -0.54
CA CYS A 128 17.92 11.09 0.29
C CYS A 128 16.61 11.42 1.01
N TRP A 129 15.49 11.38 0.28
CA TRP A 129 14.16 11.65 0.82
C TRP A 129 13.79 10.68 1.95
N ALA A 130 14.10 9.39 1.80
CA ALA A 130 13.82 8.36 2.80
C ALA A 130 14.51 8.60 4.15
N VAL A 131 15.58 9.43 4.18
CA VAL A 131 16.27 9.83 5.41
C VAL A 131 15.84 11.22 5.88
N VAL A 132 15.74 12.18 4.95
CA VAL A 132 15.41 13.57 5.28
C VAL A 132 13.97 13.71 5.76
N TYR A 133 13.02 13.05 5.09
CA TYR A 133 11.61 13.17 5.43
C TYR A 133 11.28 12.66 6.85
N PRO A 134 11.69 11.47 7.31
CA PRO A 134 11.42 11.05 8.69
C PRO A 134 12.09 11.95 9.73
N ALA A 135 13.26 12.54 9.43
CA ALA A 135 13.88 13.52 10.31
C ALA A 135 13.03 14.81 10.41
N VAL A 136 12.52 15.32 9.29
CA VAL A 136 11.61 16.49 9.26
C VAL A 136 10.31 16.19 10.02
N VAL A 137 9.70 15.02 9.79
CA VAL A 137 8.51 14.59 10.52
C VAL A 137 8.78 14.51 12.02
N TRP A 138 9.91 13.92 12.43
CA TRP A 138 10.27 13.81 13.84
C TRP A 138 10.39 15.18 14.51
N VAL A 139 11.08 16.12 13.88
CA VAL A 139 11.21 17.50 14.38
C VAL A 139 9.83 18.18 14.49
N LEU A 140 8.97 17.98 13.48
CA LEU A 140 7.65 18.62 13.42
C LEU A 140 6.68 18.05 14.46
N LEU A 141 6.68 16.73 14.69
CA LEU A 141 5.78 16.08 15.65
C LEU A 141 6.25 16.24 17.10
N TYR A 142 7.56 16.22 17.36
CA TYR A 142 8.13 16.35 18.70
C TYR A 142 8.05 17.77 19.25
N GLY A 143 8.25 18.78 18.41
CA GLY A 143 8.31 20.16 18.86
C GLY A 143 9.53 20.44 19.75
N GLY A 144 9.65 21.66 20.29
CA GLY A 144 10.73 22.06 21.21
C GLY A 144 11.84 22.94 20.63
N PHE A 145 12.09 22.92 19.32
CA PHE A 145 13.20 23.70 18.72
C PHE A 145 12.81 25.09 18.20
N LEU A 146 11.51 25.41 18.16
CA LEU A 146 10.96 26.63 17.54
C LEU A 146 9.94 27.37 18.45
N GLY A 147 10.02 27.20 19.78
CA GLY A 147 8.99 27.68 20.71
C GLY A 147 7.68 26.88 20.65
N LEU A 148 7.67 25.79 19.89
CA LEU A 148 6.56 24.85 19.79
C LEU A 148 6.51 23.98 21.06
N GLU A 149 5.30 23.87 21.65
CA GLU A 149 5.04 22.99 22.78
C GLU A 149 5.48 21.56 22.47
N ARG A 150 6.19 20.96 23.42
CA ARG A 150 6.77 19.62 23.30
C ARG A 150 5.70 18.57 23.55
N VAL A 151 5.51 17.67 22.59
CA VAL A 151 4.55 16.56 22.72
C VAL A 151 5.30 15.27 22.98
N GLU A 152 4.98 14.61 24.09
CA GLU A 152 5.60 13.34 24.46
C GLU A 152 5.34 12.27 23.40
N THR A 153 6.37 11.49 23.06
CA THR A 153 6.30 10.38 22.11
C THR A 153 5.26 9.32 22.48
N ARG A 154 4.87 9.23 23.77
CA ARG A 154 3.79 8.34 24.23
C ARG A 154 2.43 8.70 23.64
N GLN A 155 2.20 9.97 23.29
CA GLN A 155 0.94 10.44 22.72
C GLN A 155 0.91 10.28 21.18
N TRP A 156 2.05 9.93 20.57
CA TRP A 156 2.15 9.72 19.14
C TRP A 156 1.56 8.37 18.80
N GLY A 157 0.54 8.40 17.94
CA GLY A 157 -0.09 7.17 17.51
C GLY A 157 -1.21 7.47 16.53
N GLY A 158 -2.04 6.45 16.31
CA GLY A 158 -3.11 6.52 15.34
C GLY A 158 -2.66 6.17 13.93
N LEU A 159 -3.65 6.15 13.04
CA LEU A 159 -3.51 5.68 11.68
C LEU A 159 -2.55 6.56 10.85
N THR A 160 -2.49 7.86 11.13
CA THR A 160 -1.61 8.80 10.41
C THR A 160 -0.12 8.49 10.61
N LEU A 161 0.31 8.14 11.83
CA LEU A 161 1.70 7.78 12.09
C LEU A 161 2.09 6.49 11.36
N THR A 162 1.21 5.49 11.38
CA THR A 162 1.41 4.24 10.64
C THR A 162 1.49 4.48 9.14
N LEU A 163 0.62 5.32 8.58
CA LEU A 163 0.67 5.71 7.17
C LEU A 163 2.00 6.39 6.82
N ILE A 164 2.49 7.29 7.67
CA ILE A 164 3.78 7.97 7.46
C ILE A 164 4.92 6.94 7.44
N ILE A 165 5.02 6.09 8.47
CA ILE A 165 6.09 5.07 8.56
C ILE A 165 6.03 4.10 7.39
N ALA A 166 4.82 3.62 7.04
CA ALA A 166 4.63 2.73 5.90
C ALA A 166 5.05 3.41 4.59
N SER A 167 4.71 4.69 4.40
CA SER A 167 5.09 5.44 3.20
C SER A 167 6.61 5.58 3.07
N VAL A 168 7.32 5.84 4.18
CA VAL A 168 8.79 5.91 4.23
C VAL A 168 9.42 4.55 3.97
N GLY A 169 8.88 3.49 4.56
CA GLY A 169 9.35 2.12 4.32
C GLY A 169 9.21 1.70 2.86
N ILE A 170 8.06 1.98 2.24
CA ILE A 170 7.81 1.68 0.82
C ILE A 170 8.73 2.50 -0.09
N ALA A 171 8.85 3.81 0.16
CA ALA A 171 9.74 4.66 -0.61
C ALA A 171 11.21 4.23 -0.46
N GLY A 172 11.65 3.91 0.76
CA GLY A 172 13.00 3.44 1.06
C GLY A 172 13.35 2.08 0.44
N ALA A 173 12.36 1.22 0.15
CA ALA A 173 12.58 -0.05 -0.52
C ALA A 173 12.90 0.08 -2.03
N LEU A 174 12.45 1.15 -2.68
CA LEU A 174 12.63 1.37 -4.13
C LEU A 174 14.11 1.53 -4.56
N PRO A 175 14.95 2.34 -3.89
CA PRO A 175 16.38 2.46 -4.19
C PRO A 175 17.14 1.13 -4.08
N TRP A 176 16.80 0.30 -3.09
CA TRP A 176 17.41 -1.01 -2.90
C TRP A 176 17.09 -1.95 -4.07
N GLY A 177 15.87 -1.90 -4.61
CA GLY A 177 15.50 -2.66 -5.80
C GLY A 177 16.29 -2.23 -7.06
N ASP A 178 16.49 -0.92 -7.27
CA ASP A 178 17.27 -0.41 -8.41
C ASP A 178 18.77 -0.80 -8.29
N PHE A 179 19.34 -0.79 -7.08
CA PHE A 179 20.71 -1.26 -6.84
C PHE A 179 20.84 -2.76 -7.10
N ALA A 180 19.92 -3.58 -6.57
CA ALA A 180 19.93 -5.03 -6.78
C ALA A 180 19.77 -5.43 -8.26
N ARG A 181 18.94 -4.70 -9.02
CA ARG A 181 18.79 -4.90 -10.47
C ARG A 181 20.07 -4.54 -11.24
N THR A 182 20.79 -3.49 -10.81
CA THR A 182 22.05 -3.10 -11.46
C THR A 182 23.15 -4.13 -11.17
N GLY A 183 23.21 -4.66 -9.94
CA GLY A 183 24.14 -5.73 -9.59
C GLY A 183 23.91 -7.01 -10.39
N THR A 184 22.66 -7.46 -10.54
CA THR A 184 22.32 -8.60 -11.39
C THR A 184 22.56 -8.35 -12.88
N ALA A 185 22.27 -7.14 -13.39
CA ALA A 185 22.56 -6.77 -14.77
C ALA A 185 24.08 -6.74 -15.06
N LEU A 186 24.90 -6.28 -14.12
CA LEU A 186 26.36 -6.34 -14.21
C LEU A 186 26.86 -7.79 -14.17
N HIS A 187 26.29 -8.63 -13.31
CA HIS A 187 26.63 -10.06 -13.22
C HIS A 187 26.32 -10.80 -14.54
N HIS A 188 25.16 -10.53 -15.17
CA HIS A 188 24.81 -11.08 -16.47
C HIS A 188 25.63 -10.49 -17.63
N ALA A 189 25.96 -9.20 -17.60
CA ALA A 189 26.81 -8.57 -18.61
C ALA A 189 28.28 -9.06 -18.55
N GLY A 190 28.78 -9.37 -17.35
CA GLY A 190 30.09 -10.00 -17.15
C GLY A 190 30.16 -11.43 -17.73
N GLY A 191 29.12 -12.24 -17.51
CA GLY A 191 29.02 -13.58 -18.09
C GLY A 191 28.90 -13.57 -19.63
N ALA A 192 28.17 -12.61 -20.20
CA ALA A 192 28.04 -12.48 -21.65
C ALA A 192 29.32 -11.95 -22.35
N ARG A 193 30.18 -11.20 -21.65
CA ARG A 193 31.51 -10.81 -22.17
C ARG A 193 32.52 -11.94 -22.09
N ALA A 194 32.47 -12.79 -21.06
CA ALA A 194 33.36 -13.94 -20.92
C ALA A 194 33.16 -14.97 -22.06
N LEU A 195 31.92 -15.16 -22.52
CA LEU A 195 31.61 -16.08 -23.62
C LEU A 195 32.02 -15.58 -25.03
N ARG A 196 32.31 -14.28 -25.21
CA ARG A 196 32.83 -13.73 -26.49
C ARG A 196 34.35 -13.82 -26.65
N TYR A 197 35.08 -14.17 -25.58
CA TYR A 197 36.51 -14.46 -25.66
C TYR A 197 36.80 -15.95 -25.86
N PHE A 198 35.78 -16.81 -25.77
CA PHE A 198 35.87 -18.26 -25.88
C PHE A 198 35.26 -18.84 -27.17
N TYR A 199 34.84 -17.98 -28.10
CA TYR A 199 34.35 -18.33 -29.44
C TYR A 199 34.92 -17.34 -30.45
#